data_AF-A0A7X6Y639-F1
#
_entry.id   AF-A0A7X6Y639-F1
#
_cell.length_a   1.000
_cell.length_b   1.000
_cell.length_c   1.000
_cell.angle_alpha   90.00
_cell.angle_beta   90.00
_cell.angle_gamma   90.00
#
_symmetry.space_group_name_H-M   'P 1'
#
loop_
_entity.id
_entity.type
_entity.pdbx_description
1 polymer ?
#
loop_
_entity_poly.entity_id
_entity_poly.type
_entity_poly.pdbx_seq_one_letter_code
_entity_poly.pdbx_strand_id
1 'polypeptide(L)'
;MNKRRRLKWGLLAIIALSVYFLFIIIDQQSIIDAKEEEIKNIQAKINEELNTNKKLLEQKEMLGSDEYIEQVAREELGMVKPGEKIYIDIE
;
A
#
# COMPACT_ATOMS: atom_id res chain seq x y z
N MET A 1 47.28 -44.33 5.33
CA MET A 1 46.78 -43.14 6.06
C MET A 1 45.64 -43.56 6.99
N ASN A 2 45.84 -43.51 8.31
CA ASN A 2 44.96 -44.16 9.31
C ASN A 2 43.50 -43.67 9.19
N LYS A 3 42.53 -44.59 9.04
CA LYS A 3 41.08 -44.27 8.87
C LYS A 3 40.54 -43.25 9.88
N ARG A 4 41.04 -43.28 11.13
CA ARG A 4 40.69 -42.33 12.20
C ARG A 4 41.12 -40.88 11.92
N ARG A 5 42.22 -40.65 11.18
CA ARG A 5 42.66 -39.30 10.79
C ARG A 5 41.77 -38.71 9.70
N ARG A 6 41.33 -39.54 8.72
CA ARG A 6 40.49 -39.09 7.60
C ARG A 6 39.11 -38.60 8.07
N LEU A 7 38.51 -39.23 9.09
CA LEU A 7 37.28 -38.76 9.73
C LEU A 7 37.45 -37.41 10.44
N LYS A 8 38.58 -37.19 11.13
CA LYS A 8 38.84 -35.92 11.84
C LYS A 8 38.94 -34.73 10.89
N TRP A 9 39.57 -34.91 9.73
CA TRP A 9 39.63 -33.88 8.68
C TRP A 9 38.27 -33.61 8.04
N GLY A 10 37.45 -34.65 7.82
CA GLY A 10 36.08 -34.49 7.35
C GLY A 10 35.21 -33.70 8.32
N LEU A 11 35.33 -33.97 9.63
CA LEU A 11 34.60 -33.23 10.66
C LEU A 11 35.02 -31.75 10.70
N LEU A 12 36.33 -31.48 10.59
CA LEU A 12 36.88 -30.13 10.52
C LEU A 12 36.36 -29.34 9.30
N ALA A 13 36.27 -29.99 8.14
CA ALA A 13 35.71 -29.37 6.94
C ALA A 13 34.22 -29.03 7.09
N ILE A 14 33.44 -29.91 7.73
CA ILE A 14 32.03 -29.64 8.02
C ILE A 14 31.88 -28.45 8.97
N ILE A 15 32.68 -28.39 10.03
CA ILE A 15 32.66 -27.27 10.97
C ILE A 15 32.99 -25.95 10.28
N ALA A 16 34.04 -25.93 9.45
CA ALA A 16 34.43 -24.73 8.70
C ALA A 16 33.30 -24.27 7.75
N LEU A 17 32.65 -25.22 7.08
CA LEU A 17 31.51 -24.95 6.20
C LEU A 17 30.30 -24.42 6.99
N SER A 18 29.99 -25.01 8.15
CA SER A 18 28.92 -24.53 9.02
C SER A 18 29.16 -23.10 9.51
N VAL A 19 30.40 -22.75 9.89
CA VAL A 19 30.74 -21.38 10.30
C VAL A 19 30.59 -20.40 9.14
N TYR A 20 30.99 -20.78 7.94
CA TYR A 20 30.79 -19.97 6.73
C TYR A 20 29.31 -19.70 6.46
N PHE A 21 28.45 -20.73 6.53
CA PHE A 21 27.01 -20.56 6.38
C PHE A 21 26.39 -19.67 7.47
N LEU A 22 26.81 -19.82 8.73
CA LEU A 22 26.34 -18.98 9.83
C LEU A 22 26.66 -17.51 9.58
N PHE A 23 27.86 -17.21 9.08
CA PHE A 23 28.25 -15.83 8.74
C PHE A 23 27.35 -15.24 7.66
N ILE A 24 27.07 -16.01 6.60
CA ILE A 24 26.19 -15.59 5.50
C ILE A 24 24.76 -15.34 5.97
N ILE A 25 24.23 -16.18 6.86
CA ILE A 25 22.86 -16.03 7.38
C ILE A 25 22.75 -14.73 8.17
N ILE A 26 23.75 -14.41 9.00
CA ILE A 26 23.77 -13.18 9.79
C ILE A 26 23.80 -11.94 8.87
N ASP A 27 24.65 -11.96 7.85
CA ASP A 27 24.76 -10.86 6.89
C ASP A 27 23.46 -10.66 6.08
N GLN A 28 22.82 -11.75 5.68
CA GLN A 28 21.56 -11.70 4.95
C GLN A 28 20.38 -11.18 5.77
N GLN A 29 20.40 -11.33 7.10
CA GLN A 29 19.27 -10.91 7.94
C GLN A 29 18.95 -9.42 7.78
N SER A 30 19.95 -8.54 7.78
CA SER A 30 19.73 -7.10 7.62
C SER A 30 19.16 -6.74 6.25
N ILE A 31 19.52 -7.49 5.21
CA ILE A 31 19.01 -7.27 3.85
C ILE A 31 17.54 -7.66 3.79
N ILE A 32 17.19 -8.79 4.40
CA ILE A 32 15.81 -9.28 4.46
C ILE A 32 14.94 -8.26 5.20
N ASP A 33 15.37 -7.80 6.37
CA ASP A 33 14.61 -6.84 7.18
C ASP A 33 14.36 -5.53 6.40
N ALA A 34 15.39 -5.01 5.71
CA ALA A 34 15.25 -3.82 4.88
C ALA A 34 14.28 -4.03 3.70
N LYS A 35 14.26 -5.22 3.10
CA LYS A 35 13.32 -5.57 2.03
C LYS A 35 11.89 -5.73 2.52
N GLU A 36 11.68 -6.29 3.71
CA GLU A 36 10.36 -6.37 4.31
C GLU A 36 9.79 -4.98 4.61
N GLU A 37 10.63 -4.05 5.11
CA GLU A 37 10.22 -2.67 5.32
C GLU A 37 9.85 -1.97 4.00
N GLU A 38 10.66 -2.16 2.95
CA GLU A 38 10.39 -1.62 1.61
C GLU A 38 9.05 -2.13 1.07
N ILE A 39 8.79 -3.45 1.17
CA ILE A 39 7.52 -4.06 0.77
C ILE A 39 6.35 -3.46 1.55
N LYS A 40 6.47 -3.32 2.87
CA LYS A 40 5.43 -2.75 3.72
C LYS A 40 5.10 -1.31 3.32
N ASN A 41 6.12 -0.50 3.06
CA ASN A 41 5.96 0.89 2.63
C ASN A 41 5.28 1.00 1.25
N ILE A 42 5.68 0.15 0.29
CA ILE A 42 5.05 0.11 -1.03
C ILE A 42 3.59 -0.33 -0.92
N GLN A 43 3.30 -1.36 -0.11
CA GLN A 43 1.94 -1.84 0.08
C GLN A 43 1.04 -0.77 0.73
N ALA A 44 1.57 0.01 1.68
CA ALA A 44 0.85 1.13 2.26
C ALA A 44 0.48 2.18 1.20
N LYS A 45 1.41 2.55 0.32
CA LYS A 45 1.16 3.48 -0.79
C LYS A 45 0.12 2.94 -1.76
N ILE A 46 0.18 1.66 -2.11
CA ILE A 46 -0.83 1.02 -2.97
C ILE A 46 -2.22 1.12 -2.34
N ASN A 47 -2.35 0.83 -1.05
CA ASN A 47 -3.62 0.90 -0.36
C ASN A 47 -4.16 2.33 -0.27
N GLU A 48 -3.29 3.32 -0.08
CA GLU A 48 -3.64 4.74 -0.11
C GLU A 48 -4.17 5.16 -1.48
N GLU A 49 -3.46 4.82 -2.55
CA GLU A 49 -3.88 5.11 -3.93
C GLU A 49 -5.20 4.41 -4.29
N LEU A 50 -5.40 3.16 -3.87
CA LEU A 50 -6.67 2.46 -4.08
C LEU A 50 -7.84 3.14 -3.36
N ASN A 51 -7.63 3.60 -2.12
CA ASN A 51 -8.64 4.35 -1.38
C ASN A 51 -8.95 5.69 -2.04
N THR A 52 -7.92 6.40 -2.52
CA THR A 52 -8.08 7.65 -3.26
C THR A 52 -8.85 7.42 -4.55
N ASN A 53 -8.49 6.39 -5.31
CA ASN A 53 -9.19 6.03 -6.54
C ASN A 53 -10.66 5.70 -6.28
N LYS A 54 -10.95 4.93 -5.23
CA LYS A 54 -12.33 4.61 -4.82
C LYS A 54 -13.14 5.87 -4.50
N LYS A 55 -12.58 6.80 -3.71
CA LYS A 55 -13.23 8.09 -3.40
C LYS A 55 -13.49 8.93 -4.66
N LEU A 56 -12.54 8.97 -5.59
CA LEU A 56 -12.70 9.70 -6.84
C LEU A 56 -13.77 9.06 -7.74
N LEU A 57 -13.89 7.73 -7.76
CA LEU A 57 -14.96 7.04 -8.45
C LEU A 57 -16.33 7.33 -7.84
N GLU A 58 -16.44 7.27 -6.51
CA GLU A 58 -17.68 7.65 -5.79
C GLU A 58 -18.06 9.10 -6.11
N GLN A 59 -17.11 10.04 -6.05
CA GLN A 59 -17.35 11.44 -6.44
C GLN A 59 -17.81 11.55 -7.89
N LYS A 60 -17.16 10.83 -8.82
CA LYS A 60 -17.52 10.84 -10.23
C LYS A 60 -18.94 10.31 -10.47
N GLU A 61 -19.36 9.27 -9.75
CA GLU A 61 -20.73 8.77 -9.81
C GLU A 61 -21.72 9.79 -9.25
N MET A 62 -21.38 10.45 -8.15
CA MET A 62 -22.20 11.54 -7.60
C MET A 62 -22.33 12.72 -8.58
N LEU A 63 -21.26 13.11 -9.29
CA LEU A 63 -21.32 14.18 -10.29
C LEU A 63 -22.37 13.93 -11.39
N GLY A 64 -22.67 12.66 -11.68
CA GLY A 64 -23.67 12.26 -12.68
C GLY A 64 -25.05 11.97 -12.11
N SER A 65 -25.28 12.12 -10.80
CA SER A 65 -26.60 11.90 -10.21
C SER A 65 -27.50 13.11 -10.39
N ASP A 66 -28.80 12.86 -10.56
CA ASP A 66 -29.82 13.91 -10.69
C ASP A 66 -29.80 14.86 -9.47
N GLU A 67 -29.44 14.36 -8.28
CA GLU A 67 -29.31 15.14 -7.05
C GLU A 67 -28.14 16.13 -7.08
N TYR A 68 -26.97 15.73 -7.58
CA TYR A 68 -25.84 16.64 -7.71
C TYR A 68 -26.09 17.68 -8.81
N ILE A 69 -26.68 17.27 -9.93
CA ILE A 69 -27.08 18.18 -11.01
C ILE A 69 -28.12 19.19 -10.51
N GLU A 70 -29.12 18.74 -9.73
CA GLU A 70 -30.10 19.61 -9.10
C GLU A 70 -29.46 20.57 -8.10
N GLN A 71 -28.53 20.09 -7.28
CA GLN A 71 -27.81 20.92 -6.31
C GLN A 71 -27.01 22.03 -7.01
N VAL A 72 -26.19 21.68 -8.01
CA VAL A 72 -25.43 22.67 -8.78
C VAL A 72 -26.36 23.62 -9.53
N ALA A 73 -27.46 23.13 -10.10
CA ALA A 73 -28.43 23.98 -10.78
C ALA A 73 -29.10 24.98 -9.81
N ARG A 74 -29.36 24.59 -8.56
CA ARG A 74 -29.92 25.47 -7.52
C ARG A 74 -28.89 26.46 -6.99
N GLU A 75 -27.68 26.00 -6.67
CA GLU A 75 -26.63 26.80 -6.03
C GLU A 75 -25.94 27.76 -7.02
N GLU A 76 -25.53 27.27 -8.19
CA GLU A 76 -24.76 28.05 -9.17
C GLU A 76 -25.65 28.76 -10.20
N LEU A 77 -26.76 28.14 -10.60
CA LEU A 77 -27.63 28.67 -11.66
C LEU A 77 -28.94 29.29 -11.13
N GLY A 78 -29.22 29.17 -9.82
CA GLY A 78 -30.46 29.67 -9.21
C GLY A 78 -31.74 29.01 -9.78
N MET A 79 -31.62 27.84 -10.40
CA MET A 79 -32.75 27.12 -10.99
C MET A 79 -33.64 26.53 -9.90
N VAL A 80 -34.95 26.53 -10.13
CA VAL A 80 -35.96 25.96 -9.24
C VAL A 80 -36.92 25.08 -10.01
N LYS A 81 -37.53 24.08 -9.36
CA LYS A 81 -38.49 23.20 -10.02
C LYS A 81 -39.79 23.95 -10.35
N PRO A 82 -40.52 23.53 -11.42
CA PRO A 82 -41.82 24.10 -11.72
C PRO A 82 -42.76 24.02 -10.51
N GLY A 83 -43.19 25.18 -9.99
CA GLY A 83 -44.08 25.28 -8.83
C GLY A 83 -43.41 25.73 -7.52
N GLU A 84 -42.08 25.85 -7.46
CA GLU A 84 -41.37 26.43 -6.32
C GLU A 84 -41.31 27.96 -6.40
N LYS A 85 -41.34 28.65 -5.25
CA LYS A 85 -41.22 30.12 -5.15
C LYS A 85 -39.88 30.48 -4.50
N ILE A 86 -39.13 31.37 -5.13
CA ILE A 86 -37.87 31.90 -4.62
C ILE A 86 -38.18 33.02 -3.61
N TYR A 87 -37.66 32.92 -2.39
CA TYR A 87 -37.65 34.01 -1.41
C TYR A 87 -36.24 34.57 -1.35
N ILE A 88 -36.10 35.85 -1.69
CA ILE A 88 -34.84 36.58 -1.57
C ILE A 88 -34.99 37.47 -0.35
N ASP A 89 -34.24 37.18 0.72
CA ASP A 89 -34.17 38.09 1.86
C ASP A 89 -33.40 39.34 1.43
N ILE A 90 -34.08 40.49 1.49
CA ILE A 90 -33.50 41.80 1.18
C ILE A 90 -33.27 42.46 2.55
N GLU A 91 -32.03 42.46 3.01
CA GLU A 91 -31.61 43.21 4.21
C GLU A 91 -31.16 44.63 3.83
#